data_AF-A0AA39J9P9-F1
#
_entry.id   AF-A0AA39J9P9-F1
#
_cell.length_a   1.000
_cell.length_b   1.000
_cell.length_c   1.000
_cell.angle_alpha   90.00
_cell.angle_beta   90.00
_cell.angle_gamma   90.00
#
_symmetry.space_group_name_H-M   'P 1'
#
loop_
_entity.id
_entity.type
_entity.pdbx_description
1 polymer ?
#
loop_
_entity_poly.entity_id
_entity_poly.type
_entity_poly.pdbx_seq_one_letter_code
_entity_poly.pdbx_strand_id
1 'polypeptide(L)'
;TPISHAWVDEKDRVDVRTLINGKEWPVPIPKDADLNLIRIEMLNLGAEYVWLDVLCLRQKEEGGPREDLRMEKWRLDVPTIGRVYGRKVVIYLSGLGRPLRLKDGDLDSNRNWFRRAWTLQEVGWERIIAGDMPDGPMHAQQIDGGNYETALLTRFHKELHSVERGITHIFAALADMQKRVSTNPVDRVAGLAFPLLPSMIPAYHESETLEDAWTALVNAMDPWMRARFLLVYPGVGLRCKKWRPTWDQVMKQPLPKDVNNLYAYVWRDNRTDEDWLDGHCIEKGHVRVFDAGSAEGHDRCGELVVKAAGKIARTFKIHVTHQFPIPEDTYTLLGGALYRSWAIGRRLPDQRFEKVSVIVMDDLTKAWQWLGLSLAARSRNVLV
;
A
#
# COMPACT_ATOMS: atom_id res chain seq x y z
N THR A 1 16.08 13.51 12.86
CA THR A 1 15.81 12.08 12.64
C THR A 1 14.56 11.67 13.39
N PRO A 2 13.48 11.27 12.71
CA PRO A 2 12.32 10.67 13.37
C PRO A 2 12.62 9.32 14.01
N ILE A 3 12.01 9.07 15.18
CA ILE A 3 11.97 7.77 15.84
C ILE A 3 10.57 7.20 15.71
N SER A 4 10.46 6.00 15.14
CA SER A 4 9.26 5.17 15.23
C SER A 4 9.47 4.05 16.26
N HIS A 5 8.41 3.59 16.92
CA HIS A 5 8.54 2.56 17.94
C HIS A 5 7.26 1.75 18.14
N ALA A 6 7.41 0.52 18.62
CA ALA A 6 6.28 -0.28 19.07
C ALA A 6 5.64 0.32 20.34
N TRP A 7 4.37 0.00 20.56
CA TRP A 7 3.72 0.29 21.82
C TRP A 7 4.03 -0.82 22.83
N VAL A 8 4.13 -0.47 24.11
CA VAL A 8 4.25 -1.44 25.22
C VAL A 8 2.95 -1.53 26.00
N ASP A 9 2.78 -2.57 26.82
CA ASP A 9 1.61 -2.72 27.67
C ASP A 9 1.47 -1.60 28.70
N GLU A 10 0.23 -1.28 29.09
CA GLU A 10 -0.05 -0.24 30.09
C GLU A 10 0.58 -0.55 31.46
N LYS A 11 0.63 -1.83 31.84
CA LYS A 11 1.36 -2.27 33.04
C LYS A 11 2.87 -2.08 32.94
N ASP A 12 3.41 -1.94 31.73
CA ASP A 12 4.85 -1.87 31.44
C ASP A 12 5.30 -0.45 31.04
N ARG A 13 4.39 0.53 31.07
CA ARG A 13 4.68 1.96 30.86
C ARG A 13 4.67 2.75 32.17
N VAL A 14 5.34 3.88 32.17
CA VAL A 14 5.31 4.89 33.22
C VAL A 14 5.22 6.28 32.60
N ASP A 15 4.42 7.13 33.22
CA ASP A 15 4.22 8.52 32.82
C ASP A 15 5.29 9.42 33.44
N VAL A 16 6.14 10.01 32.59
CA VAL A 16 7.28 10.81 33.03
C VAL A 16 7.11 12.26 32.59
N ARG A 17 7.31 13.20 33.51
CA ARG A 17 7.43 14.63 33.16
C ARG A 17 8.78 14.90 32.54
N THR A 18 8.80 15.22 31.26
CA THR A 18 10.05 15.42 30.51
C THR A 18 10.20 16.88 30.09
N LEU A 19 11.43 17.30 29.81
CA LEU A 19 11.68 18.60 29.18
C LEU A 19 11.37 18.59 27.67
N ILE A 20 11.15 17.41 27.06
CA ILE A 20 10.92 17.23 25.63
C ILE A 20 9.69 18.03 25.17
N ASN A 21 8.63 18.05 25.98
CA ASN A 21 7.41 18.80 25.73
C ASN A 21 7.23 19.97 26.74
N GLY A 22 8.33 20.51 27.28
CA GLY A 22 8.26 21.62 28.23
C GLY A 22 7.55 21.29 29.56
N LYS A 23 7.44 20.00 29.92
CA LYS A 23 6.66 19.51 31.06
C LYS A 23 5.16 19.85 30.98
N GLU A 24 4.63 20.12 29.79
CA GLU A 24 3.22 20.48 29.60
C GLU A 24 2.26 19.30 29.92
N TRP A 25 2.67 18.06 29.65
CA TRP A 25 1.94 16.84 30.02
C TRP A 25 2.90 15.65 30.24
N PRO A 26 2.52 14.61 31.00
CA PRO A 26 3.34 13.40 31.13
C PRO A 26 3.51 12.65 29.81
N VAL A 27 4.68 12.05 29.61
CA VAL A 27 5.01 11.22 28.43
C VAL A 27 5.08 9.77 28.86
N PRO A 28 4.27 8.86 28.30
CA PRO A 28 4.34 7.45 28.64
C PRO A 28 5.54 6.81 27.93
N ILE A 29 6.47 6.28 28.72
CA ILE A 29 7.63 5.53 28.23
C ILE A 29 7.67 4.14 28.88
N PRO A 30 8.35 3.14 28.29
CA PRO A 30 8.55 1.87 28.98
C PRO A 30 9.24 2.05 30.33
N LYS A 31 8.82 1.31 31.36
CA LYS A 31 9.36 1.40 32.74
C LYS A 31 10.87 1.18 32.84
N ASP A 32 11.40 0.40 31.92
CA ASP A 32 12.79 0.00 31.78
C ASP A 32 13.56 0.83 30.73
N ALA A 33 12.94 1.87 30.16
CA ALA A 33 13.61 2.76 29.21
C ALA A 33 14.20 4.00 29.91
N ASP A 34 15.37 4.44 29.44
CA ASP A 34 16.01 5.70 29.84
C ASP A 34 16.17 6.60 28.62
N LEU A 35 15.60 7.81 28.68
CA LEU A 35 15.68 8.82 27.64
C LEU A 35 17.14 9.25 27.35
N ASN A 36 18.04 9.18 28.35
CA ASN A 36 19.46 9.47 28.14
C ASN A 36 20.14 8.40 27.28
N LEU A 37 19.77 7.12 27.42
CA LEU A 37 20.30 6.04 26.58
C LEU A 37 19.84 6.20 25.14
N ILE A 38 18.57 6.54 24.92
CA ILE A 38 18.04 6.87 23.59
C ILE A 38 18.83 8.05 23.00
N ARG A 39 19.06 9.11 23.79
CA ARG A 39 19.85 10.26 23.35
C ARG A 39 21.26 9.86 22.94
N ILE A 40 21.95 9.04 23.73
CA ILE A 40 23.30 8.56 23.42
C ILE A 40 23.29 7.75 22.12
N GLU A 41 22.32 6.85 21.95
CA GLU A 41 22.17 6.05 20.74
C GLU A 41 21.95 6.95 19.50
N MET A 42 21.08 7.96 19.61
CA MET A 42 20.86 8.92 18.50
C MET A 42 22.10 9.76 18.19
N LEU A 43 22.86 10.18 19.21
CA LEU A 43 24.13 10.90 19.02
C LEU A 43 25.17 10.03 18.31
N ASN A 44 25.28 8.76 18.66
CA ASN A 44 26.17 7.80 17.98
C ASN A 44 25.78 7.57 16.51
N LEU A 45 24.49 7.71 16.18
CA LEU A 45 23.99 7.70 14.81
C LEU A 45 24.18 9.05 14.07
N GLY A 46 24.80 10.04 14.71
CA GLY A 46 25.07 11.37 14.16
C GLY A 46 23.85 12.30 14.13
N ALA A 47 22.80 12.02 14.91
CA ALA A 47 21.62 12.87 14.96
C ALA A 47 21.84 14.09 15.88
N GLU A 48 21.70 15.29 15.33
CA GLU A 48 21.68 16.54 16.10
C GLU A 48 20.28 16.84 16.67
N TYR A 49 19.24 16.52 15.90
CA TYR A 49 17.84 16.72 16.26
C TYR A 49 17.05 15.44 16.03
N VAL A 50 16.16 15.15 16.96
CA VAL A 50 15.30 13.98 16.94
C VAL A 50 13.85 14.42 16.99
N TRP A 51 13.01 13.77 16.19
CA TRP A 51 11.57 13.92 16.28
C TRP A 51 11.00 12.64 16.89
N LEU A 52 10.21 12.77 17.94
CA LEU A 52 9.57 11.66 18.64
C LEU A 52 8.09 11.99 18.78
N ASP A 53 7.23 11.12 18.24
CA ASP A 53 5.79 11.34 18.30
C ASP A 53 5.22 11.05 19.68
N VAL A 54 5.20 12.08 20.52
CA VAL A 54 4.58 12.01 21.84
C VAL A 54 3.05 12.13 21.78
N LEU A 55 2.45 12.47 20.64
CA LEU A 55 1.00 12.57 20.49
C LEU A 55 0.40 11.22 20.06
N CYS A 56 1.11 10.42 19.28
CA CYS A 56 0.83 8.97 19.14
C CYS A 56 1.05 8.18 20.44
N LEU A 57 1.56 8.82 21.50
CA LEU A 57 1.61 8.27 22.85
C LEU A 57 0.35 8.59 23.70
N ARG A 58 -0.61 9.41 23.23
CA ARG A 58 -1.93 9.57 23.90
C ARG A 58 -2.77 8.30 23.75
N GLN A 59 -2.38 7.25 24.45
CA GLN A 59 -2.98 5.92 24.49
C GLN A 59 -4.20 5.83 25.44
N LYS A 60 -5.08 6.86 25.42
CA LYS A 60 -6.16 7.18 26.40
C LYS A 60 -5.69 7.84 27.70
N GLU A 61 -6.24 9.02 27.96
CA GLU A 61 -6.92 9.36 29.23
C GLU A 61 -8.25 10.01 28.82
N GLU A 62 -9.38 9.30 28.96
CA GLU A 62 -10.68 9.99 28.96
C GLU A 62 -10.66 10.98 30.14
N GLY A 63 -10.83 12.28 29.84
CA GLY A 63 -10.79 13.35 30.86
C GLY A 63 -9.40 13.90 31.20
N GLY A 64 -8.36 13.55 30.42
CA GLY A 64 -7.02 14.13 30.60
C GLY A 64 -6.96 15.63 30.20
N PRO A 65 -5.95 16.39 30.67
CA PRO A 65 -5.78 17.79 30.31
C PRO A 65 -5.65 17.99 28.79
N ARG A 66 -6.31 19.03 28.25
CA ARG A 66 -6.28 19.42 26.82
C ARG A 66 -6.84 18.38 25.84
N GLU A 67 -7.91 17.68 26.24
CA GLU A 67 -8.60 16.74 25.34
C GLU A 67 -9.47 17.46 24.29
N ASP A 68 -9.90 18.68 24.59
CA ASP A 68 -10.51 19.63 23.64
C ASP A 68 -9.61 19.88 22.42
N LEU A 69 -8.29 20.03 22.63
CA LEU A 69 -7.31 20.22 21.55
C LEU A 69 -6.98 18.95 20.78
N ARG A 70 -7.39 17.77 21.26
CA ARG A 70 -7.02 16.49 20.63
C ARG A 70 -7.61 16.38 19.25
N MET A 71 -8.91 16.63 19.10
CA MET A 71 -9.59 16.52 17.81
C MET A 71 -8.99 17.46 16.76
N GLU A 72 -8.69 18.71 17.15
CA GLU A 72 -8.08 19.68 16.23
C GLU A 72 -6.66 19.29 15.83
N LYS A 73 -5.83 18.85 16.78
CA LYS A 73 -4.48 18.36 16.49
C LYS A 73 -4.51 17.12 15.62
N TRP A 74 -5.35 16.14 15.96
CA TRP A 74 -5.46 14.88 15.22
C TRP A 74 -5.93 15.12 13.79
N ARG A 75 -6.86 16.04 13.57
CA ARG A 75 -7.31 16.41 12.23
C ARG A 75 -6.15 16.84 11.31
N LEU A 76 -5.09 17.43 11.84
CA LEU A 76 -3.90 17.84 11.09
C LEU A 76 -2.80 16.78 11.12
N ASP A 77 -2.45 16.29 12.31
CA ASP A 77 -1.31 15.40 12.52
C ASP A 77 -1.58 14.03 11.88
N VAL A 78 -2.79 13.47 12.06
CA VAL A 78 -3.16 12.15 11.55
C VAL A 78 -2.87 12.02 10.03
N PRO A 79 -3.35 12.94 9.19
CA PRO A 79 -3.10 12.87 7.76
C PRO A 79 -1.67 13.25 7.34
N THR A 80 -0.91 14.04 8.12
CA THR A 80 0.33 14.70 7.62
C THR A 80 1.64 14.09 8.12
N ILE A 81 1.60 13.32 9.19
CA ILE A 81 2.79 12.90 9.95
C ILE A 81 3.75 11.96 9.20
N GLY A 82 3.27 11.12 8.29
CA GLY A 82 4.14 10.26 7.48
C GLY A 82 5.15 11.07 6.65
N ARG A 83 4.91 12.37 6.43
CA ARG A 83 5.86 13.28 5.80
C ARG A 83 7.15 13.41 6.61
N VAL A 84 7.04 13.41 7.94
CA VAL A 84 8.18 13.50 8.86
C VAL A 84 9.07 12.28 8.72
N TYR A 85 8.47 11.11 8.48
CA TYR A 85 9.15 9.83 8.33
C TYR A 85 9.69 9.58 6.91
N GLY A 86 9.54 10.50 5.96
CA GLY A 86 9.87 10.29 4.55
C GLY A 86 11.36 10.19 4.18
N ARG A 87 12.29 10.13 5.15
CA ARG A 87 13.74 10.01 4.90
C ARG A 87 14.35 8.91 5.77
N LYS A 88 15.26 9.26 6.69
CA LYS A 88 15.91 8.36 7.62
C LYS A 88 15.06 8.20 8.87
N VAL A 89 14.70 6.97 9.22
CA VAL A 89 13.92 6.65 10.42
C VAL A 89 14.70 5.67 11.30
N VAL A 90 14.68 5.90 12.59
CA VAL A 90 15.19 4.96 13.59
C VAL A 90 14.02 4.24 14.24
N ILE A 91 14.02 2.91 14.26
CA ILE A 91 12.86 2.09 14.57
C ILE A 91 13.16 1.19 15.78
N TYR A 92 12.45 1.40 16.89
CA TYR A 92 12.48 0.49 18.04
C TYR A 92 11.34 -0.53 17.96
N LEU A 93 11.63 -1.73 17.44
CA LEU A 93 10.60 -2.77 17.23
C LEU A 93 10.08 -3.39 18.55
N SER A 94 10.85 -3.36 19.64
CA SER A 94 10.46 -3.91 20.95
C SER A 94 9.92 -2.86 21.93
N GLY A 95 9.77 -1.60 21.48
CA GLY A 95 9.33 -0.46 22.29
C GLY A 95 10.43 0.58 22.49
N LEU A 96 10.04 1.84 22.64
CA LEU A 96 10.96 2.98 22.70
C LEU A 96 12.09 2.79 23.72
N GLY A 97 13.35 2.82 23.26
CA GLY A 97 14.53 2.69 24.12
C GLY A 97 14.82 1.28 24.63
N ARG A 98 14.06 0.27 24.22
CA ARG A 98 14.32 -1.12 24.60
C ARG A 98 15.28 -1.80 23.61
N PRO A 99 16.16 -2.70 24.10
CA PRO A 99 16.89 -3.60 23.23
C PRO A 99 15.92 -4.44 22.38
N LEU A 100 16.31 -4.69 21.14
CA LEU A 100 15.59 -5.55 20.22
C LEU A 100 15.66 -6.99 20.72
N ARG A 101 14.51 -7.49 21.18
CA ARG A 101 14.35 -8.87 21.65
C ARG A 101 13.10 -9.47 21.04
N LEU A 102 13.17 -10.76 20.72
CA LEU A 102 12.04 -11.54 20.23
C LEU A 102 11.65 -12.59 21.26
N LYS A 103 10.40 -12.56 21.70
CA LYS A 103 9.76 -13.60 22.50
C LYS A 103 8.61 -14.23 21.72
N ASP A 104 8.25 -15.44 22.10
CA ASP A 104 7.09 -16.11 21.51
C ASP A 104 5.82 -15.28 21.71
N GLY A 105 5.07 -15.11 20.63
CA GLY A 105 3.86 -14.28 20.59
C GLY A 105 4.09 -12.79 20.32
N ASP A 106 5.34 -12.28 20.36
CA ASP A 106 5.61 -10.86 20.13
C ASP A 106 5.13 -10.39 18.75
N LEU A 107 5.32 -11.19 17.71
CA LEU A 107 4.91 -10.86 16.33
C LEU A 107 3.39 -10.90 16.11
N ASP A 108 2.65 -11.56 17.01
CA ASP A 108 1.19 -11.68 16.94
C ASP A 108 0.49 -10.60 17.76
N SER A 109 1.20 -9.94 18.67
CA SER A 109 0.67 -8.85 19.48
C SER A 109 0.21 -7.67 18.62
N ASN A 110 -1.00 -7.18 18.89
CA ASN A 110 -1.53 -5.97 18.27
C ASN A 110 -0.69 -4.70 18.59
N ARG A 111 0.18 -4.76 19.59
CA ARG A 111 1.11 -3.67 19.93
C ARG A 111 2.44 -3.75 19.17
N ASN A 112 2.73 -4.89 18.55
CA ASN A 112 3.93 -5.09 17.75
C ASN A 112 4.01 -4.04 16.64
N TRP A 113 5.21 -3.53 16.37
CA TRP A 113 5.42 -2.51 15.35
C TRP A 113 4.88 -2.91 13.97
N PHE A 114 5.04 -4.16 13.53
CA PHE A 114 4.55 -4.64 12.23
C PHE A 114 3.02 -4.75 12.16
N ARG A 115 2.34 -4.82 13.32
CA ARG A 115 0.89 -5.06 13.42
C ARG A 115 0.07 -3.78 13.52
N ARG A 116 0.68 -2.62 13.70
CA ARG A 116 -0.04 -1.36 13.85
C ARG A 116 -0.25 -0.70 12.50
N ALA A 117 -1.47 -0.24 12.22
CA ALA A 117 -1.79 0.46 10.97
C ALA A 117 -0.92 1.70 10.78
N TRP A 118 -0.70 2.42 11.87
CA TRP A 118 0.02 3.68 11.91
C TRP A 118 1.48 3.59 11.46
N THR A 119 2.19 2.55 11.86
CA THR A 119 3.62 2.40 11.56
C THR A 119 3.90 2.07 10.09
N LEU A 120 2.85 1.80 9.29
CA LEU A 120 2.98 1.54 7.85
C LEU A 120 3.54 2.75 7.08
N GLN A 121 3.28 3.96 7.57
CA GLN A 121 3.82 5.21 7.03
C GLN A 121 5.13 5.67 7.72
N GLU A 122 5.62 4.92 8.71
CA GLU A 122 6.78 5.29 9.55
C GLU A 122 8.03 4.47 9.22
N VAL A 123 8.16 4.02 7.97
CA VAL A 123 9.26 3.12 7.54
C VAL A 123 10.46 3.89 7.01
N GLY A 124 10.21 5.04 6.37
CA GLY A 124 11.24 5.82 5.69
C GLY A 124 11.87 5.16 4.46
N TRP A 125 12.78 5.90 3.84
CA TRP A 125 13.61 5.45 2.72
C TRP A 125 14.88 4.78 3.23
N GLU A 126 15.43 5.29 4.34
CA GLU A 126 16.53 4.70 5.08
C GLU A 126 16.00 4.34 6.46
N ARG A 127 16.19 3.10 6.89
CA ARG A 127 15.75 2.61 8.19
C ARG A 127 16.92 2.07 8.98
N ILE A 128 16.95 2.39 10.27
CA ILE A 128 17.89 1.81 11.22
C ILE A 128 17.05 1.13 12.30
N ILE A 129 17.28 -0.16 12.51
CA ILE A 129 16.68 -0.86 13.63
C ILE A 129 17.48 -0.53 14.88
N ALA A 130 16.82 0.09 15.83
CA ALA A 130 17.41 0.57 17.07
C ALA A 130 17.33 -0.49 18.18
N GLY A 131 18.17 -0.34 19.20
CA GLY A 131 18.32 -1.33 20.26
C GLY A 131 18.94 -2.64 19.77
N ASP A 132 19.58 -2.64 18.59
CA ASP A 132 20.29 -3.80 18.08
C ASP A 132 21.50 -4.13 18.96
N MET A 133 21.67 -5.42 19.26
CA MET A 133 22.69 -5.94 20.18
C MET A 133 23.49 -7.01 19.45
N PRO A 134 24.80 -7.22 19.71
CA PRO A 134 25.63 -8.18 18.96
C PRO A 134 25.09 -9.63 18.92
N ASP A 135 24.33 -10.04 19.93
CA ASP A 135 23.65 -11.34 20.06
C ASP A 135 22.15 -11.29 19.69
N GLY A 136 21.72 -10.17 19.13
CA GLY A 136 20.34 -9.87 18.76
C GLY A 136 19.89 -10.51 17.44
N PRO A 137 18.58 -10.44 17.16
CA PRO A 137 17.98 -11.15 16.02
C PRO A 137 18.44 -10.63 14.64
N MET A 138 19.00 -9.42 14.57
CA MET A 138 19.57 -8.87 13.32
C MET A 138 20.85 -9.59 12.89
N HIS A 139 21.60 -10.17 13.83
CA HIS A 139 22.86 -10.88 13.55
C HIS A 139 22.70 -12.40 13.42
N ALA A 140 21.45 -12.91 13.47
CA ALA A 140 21.18 -14.32 13.29
C ALA A 140 21.63 -14.79 11.89
N GLN A 141 22.36 -15.91 11.84
CA GLN A 141 22.82 -16.48 10.57
C GLN A 141 21.70 -17.24 9.88
N GLN A 142 21.64 -17.11 8.54
CA GLN A 142 20.76 -17.95 7.74
C GLN A 142 21.28 -19.38 7.70
N ILE A 143 20.35 -20.33 7.75
CA ILE A 143 20.59 -21.74 7.47
C ILE A 143 20.19 -22.06 6.03
N ASP A 144 20.50 -23.27 5.57
CA ASP A 144 20.18 -23.71 4.21
C ASP A 144 18.71 -23.49 3.84
N GLY A 145 18.49 -22.99 2.63
CA GLY A 145 17.15 -22.66 2.12
C GLY A 145 16.61 -21.29 2.54
N GLY A 146 17.46 -20.41 3.10
CA GLY A 146 17.09 -19.02 3.44
C GLY A 146 16.22 -18.88 4.70
N ASN A 147 16.17 -19.94 5.53
CA ASN A 147 15.52 -19.92 6.83
C ASN A 147 16.51 -19.52 7.93
N TYR A 148 16.03 -19.45 9.16
CA TYR A 148 16.82 -19.21 10.37
C TYR A 148 16.62 -20.35 11.36
N GLU A 149 17.48 -20.41 12.38
CA GLU A 149 17.47 -21.44 13.42
C GLU A 149 16.07 -21.69 14.01
N THR A 150 15.28 -20.64 14.18
CA THR A 150 13.91 -20.74 14.68
C THR A 150 12.88 -20.25 13.66
N ALA A 151 11.67 -20.80 13.76
CA ALA A 151 10.52 -20.33 12.98
C ALA A 151 10.18 -18.86 13.30
N LEU A 152 10.38 -18.44 14.55
CA LEU A 152 10.20 -17.05 14.99
C LEU A 152 11.18 -16.10 14.30
N LEU A 153 12.47 -16.43 14.25
CA LEU A 153 13.48 -15.65 13.53
C LEU A 153 13.19 -15.60 12.03
N THR A 154 12.79 -16.74 11.46
CA THR A 154 12.40 -16.81 10.04
C THR A 154 11.22 -15.90 9.73
N ARG A 155 10.22 -15.85 10.62
CA ARG A 155 9.06 -14.95 10.45
C ARG A 155 9.45 -13.48 10.67
N PHE A 156 10.30 -13.19 11.66
CA PHE A 156 10.80 -11.84 11.91
C PHE A 156 11.51 -11.25 10.68
N HIS A 157 12.46 -11.99 10.09
CA HIS A 157 13.18 -11.54 8.89
C HIS A 157 12.26 -11.41 7.67
N LYS A 158 11.21 -12.24 7.56
CA LYS A 158 10.17 -12.09 6.52
C LYS A 158 9.35 -10.80 6.70
N GLU A 159 8.96 -10.44 7.92
CA GLU A 159 8.25 -9.18 8.20
C GLU A 159 9.18 -7.95 8.07
N LEU A 160 10.46 -8.11 8.39
CA LEU A 160 11.45 -7.05 8.14
C LEU A 160 11.64 -6.82 6.64
N HIS A 161 11.74 -7.90 5.86
CA HIS A 161 11.83 -7.81 4.39
C HIS A 161 10.55 -7.25 3.76
N SER A 162 9.35 -7.54 4.31
CA SER A 162 8.09 -7.09 3.73
C SER A 162 7.93 -5.57 3.73
N VAL A 163 8.52 -4.89 4.73
CA VAL A 163 8.53 -3.43 4.79
C VAL A 163 9.59 -2.79 3.88
N GLU A 164 10.48 -3.58 3.29
CA GLU A 164 11.46 -3.17 2.27
C GLU A 164 10.82 -3.08 0.88
N ARG A 165 9.85 -2.19 0.74
CA ARG A 165 9.14 -2.00 -0.53
C ARG A 165 9.63 -0.79 -1.32
N GLY A 166 9.52 -0.90 -2.63
CA GLY A 166 9.65 0.24 -3.51
C GLY A 166 8.48 1.21 -3.35
N ILE A 167 8.72 2.48 -3.66
CA ILE A 167 7.73 3.57 -3.62
C ILE A 167 6.50 3.26 -4.49
N THR A 168 6.65 2.33 -5.44
CA THR A 168 5.66 1.98 -6.46
C THR A 168 4.83 0.74 -6.12
N HIS A 169 5.02 0.15 -4.94
CA HIS A 169 4.44 -1.13 -4.55
C HIS A 169 3.12 -0.97 -3.77
N ILE A 170 2.08 -0.51 -4.48
CA ILE A 170 0.75 -0.27 -3.92
C ILE A 170 0.14 -1.53 -3.32
N PHE A 171 0.25 -2.68 -3.99
CA PHE A 171 -0.41 -3.90 -3.53
C PHE A 171 0.32 -4.51 -2.33
N ALA A 172 1.65 -4.41 -2.25
CA ALA A 172 2.40 -4.75 -1.06
C ALA A 172 2.00 -3.87 0.14
N ALA A 173 1.84 -2.55 -0.06
CA ALA A 173 1.36 -1.65 1.00
C ALA A 173 -0.04 -2.01 1.49
N LEU A 174 -0.95 -2.34 0.56
CA LEU A 174 -2.30 -2.79 0.90
C LEU A 174 -2.28 -4.15 1.61
N ALA A 175 -1.45 -5.11 1.17
CA ALA A 175 -1.30 -6.42 1.80
C ALA A 175 -0.73 -6.33 3.22
N ASP A 176 0.19 -5.40 3.47
CA ASP A 176 0.64 -5.11 4.82
C ASP A 176 -0.48 -4.50 5.67
N MET A 177 -1.26 -3.57 5.11
CA MET A 177 -2.40 -3.00 5.82
C MET A 177 -3.46 -4.06 6.16
N GLN A 178 -3.65 -5.10 5.33
CA GLN A 178 -4.54 -6.23 5.64
C GLN A 178 -4.18 -6.92 6.97
N LYS A 179 -2.88 -7.01 7.29
CA LYS A 179 -2.36 -7.65 8.51
C LYS A 179 -2.33 -6.71 9.72
N ARG A 180 -2.66 -5.43 9.54
CA ARG A 180 -2.51 -4.39 10.56
C ARG A 180 -3.84 -4.04 11.21
N VAL A 181 -3.76 -3.65 12.48
CA VAL A 181 -4.87 -3.26 13.33
C VAL A 181 -4.74 -1.79 13.75
N SER A 182 -5.87 -1.18 14.08
CA SER A 182 -5.97 0.18 14.62
C SER A 182 -7.08 0.26 15.65
N THR A 183 -7.04 1.30 16.49
CA THR A 183 -8.11 1.56 17.46
C THR A 183 -9.33 2.17 16.75
N ASN A 184 -9.13 3.21 15.94
CA ASN A 184 -10.17 3.69 15.03
C ASN A 184 -9.97 3.01 13.67
N PRO A 185 -10.99 2.34 13.09
CA PRO A 185 -10.88 1.73 11.78
C PRO A 185 -10.38 2.68 10.69
N VAL A 186 -10.78 3.97 10.71
CA VAL A 186 -10.41 4.98 9.70
C VAL A 186 -8.89 5.21 9.66
N ASP A 187 -8.18 4.98 10.77
CA ASP A 187 -6.72 5.10 10.83
C ASP A 187 -6.01 4.15 9.87
N ARG A 188 -6.64 3.04 9.46
CA ARG A 188 -6.08 2.13 8.44
C ARG A 188 -6.02 2.79 7.08
N VAL A 189 -7.01 3.62 6.75
CA VAL A 189 -7.02 4.40 5.52
C VAL A 189 -6.02 5.55 5.63
N ALA A 190 -6.01 6.26 6.77
CA ALA A 190 -5.06 7.35 7.00
C ALA A 190 -3.59 6.88 6.93
N GLY A 191 -3.27 5.72 7.51
CA GLY A 191 -1.93 5.13 7.46
C GLY A 191 -1.47 4.70 6.06
N LEU A 192 -2.37 4.69 5.07
CA LEU A 192 -2.05 4.46 3.66
C LEU A 192 -1.78 5.76 2.89
N ALA A 193 -2.03 6.94 3.46
CA ALA A 193 -1.84 8.21 2.75
C ALA A 193 -0.45 8.32 2.15
N PHE A 194 0.62 8.22 2.94
CA PHE A 194 1.97 8.32 2.40
C PHE A 194 2.39 7.14 1.51
N PRO A 195 2.08 5.87 1.84
CA PRO A 195 2.34 4.76 0.94
C PRO A 195 1.69 4.87 -0.44
N LEU A 196 0.53 5.55 -0.55
CA LEU A 196 -0.24 5.66 -1.79
C LEU A 196 -0.04 6.97 -2.55
N LEU A 197 0.85 7.84 -2.05
CA LEU A 197 1.33 9.07 -2.69
C LEU A 197 0.22 9.96 -3.29
N PRO A 198 -0.75 10.44 -2.49
CA PRO A 198 -1.74 11.37 -2.97
C PRO A 198 -1.09 12.74 -3.27
N SER A 199 -1.56 13.38 -4.33
CA SER A 199 -1.13 14.74 -4.70
C SER A 199 -1.64 15.78 -3.69
N MET A 200 -2.72 15.47 -2.99
CA MET A 200 -3.26 16.24 -1.88
C MET A 200 -3.71 15.28 -0.78
N ILE A 201 -3.35 15.57 0.47
CA ILE A 201 -3.74 14.70 1.58
C ILE A 201 -5.23 14.91 1.89
N PRO A 202 -6.07 13.85 1.85
CA PRO A 202 -7.48 13.98 2.20
C PRO A 202 -7.67 14.45 3.64
N ALA A 203 -8.80 15.12 3.92
CA ALA A 203 -9.19 15.42 5.28
C ALA A 203 -9.43 14.12 6.07
N TYR A 204 -9.10 14.13 7.35
CA TYR A 204 -9.36 13.03 8.26
C TYR A 204 -10.52 13.39 9.18
N HIS A 205 -11.53 12.51 9.24
CA HIS A 205 -12.63 12.61 10.17
C HIS A 205 -12.90 11.24 10.79
N GLU A 206 -12.84 11.16 12.12
CA GLU A 206 -13.04 9.89 12.85
C GLU A 206 -14.42 9.25 12.61
N SER A 207 -15.42 10.06 12.25
CA SER A 207 -16.79 9.65 11.97
C SER A 207 -17.04 9.19 10.54
N GLU A 208 -16.05 9.28 9.65
CA GLU A 208 -16.21 8.85 8.25
C GLU A 208 -16.37 7.33 8.15
N THR A 209 -17.10 6.91 7.12
CA THR A 209 -17.08 5.49 6.76
C THR A 209 -15.74 5.15 6.13
N LEU A 210 -15.25 3.92 6.35
CA LEU A 210 -14.01 3.43 5.75
C LEU A 210 -13.99 3.57 4.22
N GLU A 211 -15.15 3.38 3.58
CA GLU A 211 -15.26 3.43 2.14
C GLU A 211 -15.25 4.87 1.60
N ASP A 212 -15.79 5.83 2.35
CA ASP A 212 -15.73 7.24 1.96
C ASP A 212 -14.31 7.78 2.14
N ALA A 213 -13.65 7.46 3.25
CA ALA A 213 -12.24 7.79 3.47
C ALA A 213 -11.35 7.14 2.39
N TRP A 214 -11.58 5.86 2.07
CA TRP A 214 -10.87 5.16 0.99
C TRP A 214 -11.11 5.81 -0.37
N THR A 215 -12.36 6.16 -0.67
CA THR A 215 -12.75 6.86 -1.90
C THR A 215 -12.02 8.21 -2.01
N ALA A 216 -11.99 8.99 -0.93
CA ALA A 216 -11.27 10.27 -0.88
C ALA A 216 -9.77 10.09 -1.13
N LEU A 217 -9.16 9.07 -0.50
CA LEU A 217 -7.76 8.75 -0.73
C LEU A 217 -7.50 8.34 -2.18
N VAL A 218 -8.28 7.43 -2.76
CA VAL A 218 -8.10 7.02 -4.17
C VAL A 218 -8.31 8.19 -5.13
N ASN A 219 -9.28 9.06 -4.86
CA ASN A 219 -9.50 10.26 -5.68
C ASN A 219 -8.28 11.20 -5.67
N ALA A 220 -7.57 11.28 -4.54
CA ALA A 220 -6.41 12.15 -4.36
C ALA A 220 -5.07 11.51 -4.76
N MET A 221 -5.02 10.18 -4.93
CA MET A 221 -3.84 9.43 -5.37
C MET A 221 -3.24 10.02 -6.65
N ASP A 222 -1.91 9.97 -6.75
CA ASP A 222 -1.21 10.28 -7.99
C ASP A 222 -1.81 9.49 -9.17
N PRO A 223 -2.02 10.13 -10.34
CA PRO A 223 -2.63 9.48 -11.50
C PRO A 223 -1.95 8.16 -11.91
N TRP A 224 -0.64 8.06 -11.71
CA TRP A 224 0.12 6.84 -11.98
C TRP A 224 -0.19 5.70 -11.01
N MET A 225 -0.40 6.01 -9.73
CA MET A 225 -0.81 5.02 -8.73
C MET A 225 -2.20 4.48 -9.03
N ARG A 226 -3.13 5.35 -9.42
CA ARG A 226 -4.48 4.94 -9.83
C ARG A 226 -4.48 3.99 -11.02
N ALA A 227 -3.58 4.20 -11.99
CA ALA A 227 -3.47 3.31 -13.15
C ALA A 227 -3.16 1.85 -12.76
N ARG A 228 -2.54 1.61 -11.61
CA ARG A 228 -2.30 0.25 -11.08
C ARG A 228 -3.60 -0.47 -10.73
N PHE A 229 -4.61 0.22 -10.21
CA PHE A 229 -5.92 -0.39 -9.99
C PHE A 229 -6.63 -0.73 -11.29
N LEU A 230 -6.52 0.13 -12.31
CA LEU A 230 -7.12 -0.17 -13.62
C LEU A 230 -6.44 -1.39 -14.27
N LEU A 231 -5.11 -1.39 -14.34
CA LEU A 231 -4.35 -2.29 -15.22
C LEU A 231 -3.79 -3.54 -14.55
N VAL A 232 -3.79 -3.63 -13.22
CA VAL A 232 -3.17 -4.75 -12.47
C VAL A 232 -4.14 -5.43 -11.50
N TYR A 233 -5.02 -4.67 -10.84
CA TYR A 233 -6.04 -5.29 -9.98
C TYR A 233 -7.08 -6.03 -10.85
N PRO A 234 -7.33 -7.33 -10.65
CA PRO A 234 -8.18 -8.10 -11.57
C PRO A 234 -9.67 -7.94 -11.31
N GLY A 235 -10.06 -7.54 -10.10
CA GLY A 235 -11.45 -7.40 -9.71
C GLY A 235 -12.12 -6.16 -10.30
N VAL A 236 -13.45 -6.22 -10.36
CA VAL A 236 -14.33 -5.11 -10.69
C VAL A 236 -14.81 -4.45 -9.40
N GLY A 237 -14.82 -3.12 -9.36
CA GLY A 237 -15.33 -2.35 -8.24
C GLY A 237 -16.80 -2.62 -7.96
N LEU A 238 -17.15 -2.77 -6.68
CA LEU A 238 -18.52 -3.07 -6.27
C LEU A 238 -19.45 -1.85 -6.23
N ARG A 239 -18.90 -0.62 -6.32
CA ARG A 239 -19.67 0.63 -6.29
C ARG A 239 -19.92 1.20 -7.68
N CYS A 240 -20.21 2.50 -7.77
CA CYS A 240 -20.37 3.22 -9.04
C CYS A 240 -19.08 3.19 -9.87
N LYS A 241 -17.92 3.26 -9.21
CA LYS A 241 -16.62 3.17 -9.87
C LYS A 241 -16.18 1.72 -10.05
N LYS A 242 -16.34 1.17 -11.26
CA LYS A 242 -16.06 -0.24 -11.60
C LYS A 242 -14.58 -0.51 -11.86
N TRP A 243 -13.82 0.50 -12.27
CA TRP A 243 -12.41 0.34 -12.61
C TRP A 243 -11.46 0.14 -11.41
N ARG A 244 -11.89 0.50 -10.19
CA ARG A 244 -11.09 0.46 -8.95
C ARG A 244 -11.75 -0.38 -7.85
N PRO A 245 -10.97 -0.96 -6.93
CA PRO A 245 -11.53 -1.72 -5.82
C PRO A 245 -12.15 -0.83 -4.73
N THR A 246 -13.13 -1.37 -4.02
CA THR A 246 -13.60 -0.82 -2.74
C THR A 246 -12.63 -1.14 -1.61
N TRP A 247 -12.77 -0.46 -0.47
CA TRP A 247 -12.03 -0.75 0.76
C TRP A 247 -12.17 -2.21 1.17
N ASP A 248 -13.41 -2.70 1.14
CA ASP A 248 -13.73 -4.07 1.52
C ASP A 248 -13.03 -5.10 0.60
N GLN A 249 -12.97 -4.81 -0.70
CA GLN A 249 -12.25 -5.66 -1.65
C GLN A 249 -10.75 -5.67 -1.37
N VAL A 250 -10.12 -4.50 -1.19
CA VAL A 250 -8.67 -4.44 -0.93
C VAL A 250 -8.31 -5.05 0.41
N MET A 251 -9.21 -5.09 1.39
CA MET A 251 -8.92 -5.63 2.71
C MET A 251 -9.21 -7.13 2.86
N LYS A 252 -10.10 -7.70 2.04
CA LYS A 252 -10.56 -9.09 2.19
C LYS A 252 -10.11 -10.03 1.08
N GLN A 253 -9.75 -9.50 -0.09
CA GLN A 253 -9.38 -10.32 -1.24
C GLN A 253 -7.87 -10.44 -1.39
N PRO A 254 -7.37 -11.53 -2.01
CA PRO A 254 -5.98 -11.62 -2.44
C PRO A 254 -5.63 -10.47 -3.38
N LEU A 255 -4.50 -9.82 -3.12
CA LEU A 255 -4.01 -8.70 -3.93
C LEU A 255 -3.00 -9.22 -4.97
N PRO A 256 -2.97 -8.63 -6.18
CA PRO A 256 -1.99 -9.01 -7.20
C PRO A 256 -0.57 -8.60 -6.77
N LYS A 257 0.44 -9.18 -7.42
CA LYS A 257 1.82 -8.73 -7.27
C LYS A 257 2.02 -7.37 -7.93
N ASP A 258 2.87 -6.54 -7.33
CA ASP A 258 3.25 -5.26 -7.91
C ASP A 258 4.05 -5.39 -9.21
N VAL A 259 3.92 -4.37 -10.06
CA VAL A 259 4.60 -4.28 -11.37
C VAL A 259 5.47 -3.01 -11.41
N ASN A 260 6.78 -3.14 -11.59
CA ASN A 260 7.69 -1.98 -11.54
C ASN A 260 7.56 -1.07 -12.78
N ASN A 261 7.35 -1.64 -13.97
CA ASN A 261 7.34 -0.91 -15.25
C ASN A 261 5.91 -0.76 -15.79
N LEU A 262 5.10 0.10 -15.17
CA LEU A 262 3.76 0.43 -15.67
C LEU A 262 3.72 1.93 -16.01
N TYR A 263 3.69 2.29 -17.29
CA TYR A 263 3.63 3.69 -17.72
C TYR A 263 2.21 4.02 -18.22
N ALA A 264 1.36 4.42 -17.29
CA ALA A 264 -0.03 4.76 -17.53
C ALA A 264 -0.50 5.74 -16.44
N TYR A 265 -1.45 6.61 -16.78
CA TYR A 265 -1.98 7.62 -15.87
C TYR A 265 -3.50 7.63 -15.97
N VAL A 266 -4.16 7.37 -14.85
CA VAL A 266 -5.61 7.56 -14.72
C VAL A 266 -5.82 8.93 -14.13
N TRP A 267 -6.23 9.86 -14.97
CA TRP A 267 -6.54 11.24 -14.61
C TRP A 267 -7.93 11.33 -13.99
N ARG A 268 -8.17 12.43 -13.28
CA ARG A 268 -9.48 12.74 -12.70
C ARG A 268 -9.78 14.22 -12.78
N ASP A 269 -11.05 14.51 -13.01
CA ASP A 269 -11.62 15.83 -12.89
C ASP A 269 -12.53 15.85 -11.66
N ASN A 270 -12.13 16.63 -10.65
CA ASN A 270 -12.88 16.76 -9.41
C ASN A 270 -14.20 17.53 -9.58
N ARG A 271 -14.38 18.29 -10.67
CA ARG A 271 -15.62 19.03 -10.93
C ARG A 271 -16.71 18.13 -11.51
N THR A 272 -16.33 17.20 -12.38
CA THR A 272 -17.27 16.29 -13.06
C THR A 272 -17.33 14.91 -12.41
N ASP A 273 -16.46 14.62 -11.44
CA ASP A 273 -16.25 13.28 -10.87
C ASP A 273 -15.92 12.24 -11.96
N GLU A 274 -15.27 12.64 -13.05
CA GLU A 274 -14.86 11.73 -14.12
C GLU A 274 -13.41 11.29 -13.96
N ASP A 275 -13.16 10.02 -14.21
CA ASP A 275 -11.82 9.45 -14.30
C ASP A 275 -11.58 9.00 -15.74
N TRP A 276 -10.38 9.19 -16.28
CA TRP A 276 -10.05 8.71 -17.63
C TRP A 276 -8.62 8.22 -17.76
N LEU A 277 -8.40 7.30 -18.71
CA LEU A 277 -7.08 6.87 -19.13
C LEU A 277 -6.75 7.51 -20.50
N ASP A 278 -5.59 8.16 -20.60
CA ASP A 278 -4.98 8.56 -21.87
C ASP A 278 -3.95 7.50 -22.27
N GLY A 279 -4.42 6.45 -22.94
CA GLY A 279 -3.62 5.25 -23.20
C GLY A 279 -3.90 4.64 -24.56
N HIS A 280 -3.29 3.48 -24.79
CA HIS A 280 -3.53 2.68 -25.98
C HIS A 280 -4.88 1.98 -25.87
N CYS A 281 -5.69 2.08 -26.92
CA CYS A 281 -6.99 1.43 -27.00
C CYS A 281 -7.06 0.45 -28.16
N ILE A 282 -7.55 -0.76 -27.90
CA ILE A 282 -8.01 -1.71 -28.93
C ILE A 282 -9.51 -1.85 -28.75
N GLU A 283 -10.30 -1.32 -29.69
CA GLU A 283 -11.77 -1.30 -29.53
C GLU A 283 -12.40 -2.70 -29.52
N LYS A 284 -11.83 -3.64 -30.29
CA LYS A 284 -12.35 -5.00 -30.43
C LYS A 284 -11.22 -6.03 -30.41
N GLY A 285 -11.07 -6.73 -29.30
CA GLY A 285 -10.22 -7.91 -29.16
C GLY A 285 -10.99 -9.07 -28.58
N HIS A 286 -11.00 -10.20 -29.30
CA HIS A 286 -11.70 -11.40 -28.88
C HIS A 286 -10.80 -12.22 -27.96
N VAL A 287 -11.19 -12.34 -26.69
CA VAL A 287 -10.45 -13.03 -25.63
C VAL A 287 -11.02 -14.44 -25.47
N ARG A 288 -10.17 -15.46 -25.49
CA ARG A 288 -10.56 -16.88 -25.42
C ARG A 288 -9.90 -17.60 -24.24
N VAL A 289 -10.45 -18.78 -23.89
CA VAL A 289 -9.82 -19.79 -23.01
C VAL A 289 -9.91 -19.49 -21.50
N PHE A 290 -10.57 -18.40 -21.09
CA PHE A 290 -10.65 -18.01 -19.66
C PHE A 290 -12.01 -18.24 -18.99
N ASP A 291 -12.95 -18.91 -19.66
CA ASP A 291 -14.33 -19.14 -19.22
C ASP A 291 -14.44 -19.90 -17.90
N ALA A 292 -13.56 -20.89 -17.70
CA ALA A 292 -13.47 -21.64 -16.46
C ALA A 292 -12.40 -21.03 -15.55
N GLY A 293 -12.77 -20.74 -14.29
CA GLY A 293 -11.78 -20.46 -13.25
C GLY A 293 -10.88 -21.68 -13.03
N SER A 294 -9.66 -21.48 -12.53
CA SER A 294 -8.80 -22.57 -12.09
C SER A 294 -8.73 -22.62 -10.56
N ALA A 295 -8.76 -23.82 -10.00
CA ALA A 295 -8.49 -24.05 -8.58
C ALA A 295 -6.99 -24.04 -8.29
N GLU A 296 -6.17 -24.29 -9.31
CA GLU A 296 -4.71 -24.28 -9.21
C GLU A 296 -4.22 -22.83 -9.31
N GLY A 297 -3.47 -22.38 -8.31
CA GLY A 297 -2.90 -21.03 -8.21
C GLY A 297 -1.83 -20.68 -9.26
N HIS A 298 -1.90 -21.28 -10.44
CA HIS A 298 -1.01 -21.06 -11.56
C HIS A 298 -1.58 -19.99 -12.51
N ASP A 299 -0.69 -19.39 -13.29
CA ASP A 299 -1.07 -18.49 -14.38
C ASP A 299 -1.87 -19.28 -15.42
N ARG A 300 -2.98 -18.72 -15.87
CA ARG A 300 -3.77 -19.30 -16.96
C ARG A 300 -3.37 -18.64 -18.26
N CYS A 301 -3.15 -19.45 -19.30
CA CYS A 301 -2.79 -18.98 -20.63
C CYS A 301 -4.00 -19.04 -21.56
N GLY A 302 -4.08 -18.07 -22.47
CA GLY A 302 -5.13 -17.98 -23.46
C GLY A 302 -4.69 -17.15 -24.66
N GLU A 303 -5.69 -16.73 -25.44
CA GLU A 303 -5.44 -16.06 -26.71
C GLU A 303 -6.27 -14.79 -26.84
N LEU A 304 -5.62 -13.75 -27.37
CA LEU A 304 -6.27 -12.52 -27.82
C LEU A 304 -6.23 -12.46 -29.33
N VAL A 305 -7.40 -12.46 -29.98
CA VAL A 305 -7.51 -12.29 -31.43
C VAL A 305 -7.95 -10.87 -31.74
N VAL A 306 -7.13 -10.12 -32.47
CA VAL A 306 -7.41 -8.74 -32.87
C VAL A 306 -7.45 -8.63 -34.38
N LYS A 307 -8.46 -7.94 -34.91
CA LYS A 307 -8.62 -7.71 -36.35
C LYS A 307 -8.66 -6.20 -36.65
N ALA A 308 -7.65 -5.70 -37.35
CA ALA A 308 -7.68 -4.33 -37.87
C ALA A 308 -8.58 -4.22 -39.10
N ALA A 309 -9.15 -3.04 -39.33
CA ALA A 309 -9.92 -2.75 -40.54
C ALA A 309 -9.07 -3.07 -41.79
N GLY A 310 -9.57 -3.97 -42.64
CA GLY A 310 -8.91 -4.36 -43.90
C GLY A 310 -7.65 -5.23 -43.74
N LYS A 311 -7.31 -5.73 -42.53
CA LYS A 311 -6.13 -6.60 -42.31
C LYS A 311 -6.52 -7.99 -41.78
N ILE A 312 -5.58 -8.92 -41.92
CA ILE A 312 -5.67 -10.29 -41.38
C ILE A 312 -5.72 -10.22 -39.85
N ALA A 313 -6.57 -11.06 -39.24
CA ALA A 313 -6.63 -11.20 -37.80
C ALA A 313 -5.29 -11.72 -37.25
N ARG A 314 -4.82 -11.16 -36.14
CA ARG A 314 -3.64 -11.65 -35.42
C ARG A 314 -4.02 -12.17 -34.06
N THR A 315 -3.36 -13.26 -33.69
CA THR A 315 -3.48 -13.89 -32.38
C THR A 315 -2.25 -13.56 -31.54
N PHE A 316 -2.48 -13.12 -30.31
CA PHE A 316 -1.46 -12.87 -29.30
C PHE A 316 -1.65 -13.86 -28.15
N LYS A 317 -0.53 -14.39 -27.64
CA LYS A 317 -0.53 -15.15 -26.40
C LYS A 317 -0.69 -14.19 -25.24
N ILE A 318 -1.63 -14.51 -24.36
CA ILE A 318 -1.93 -13.74 -23.16
C ILE A 318 -2.02 -14.69 -21.97
N HIS A 319 -1.78 -14.16 -20.78
CA HIS A 319 -2.02 -14.88 -19.54
C HIS A 319 -2.70 -13.99 -18.50
N VAL A 320 -3.29 -14.63 -17.50
CA VAL A 320 -3.85 -13.98 -16.31
C VAL A 320 -3.25 -14.59 -15.06
N THR A 321 -2.95 -13.74 -14.09
CA THR A 321 -2.36 -14.11 -12.80
C THR A 321 -3.41 -14.26 -11.69
N HIS A 322 -4.69 -14.34 -12.08
CA HIS A 322 -5.84 -14.43 -11.18
C HIS A 322 -6.80 -15.55 -11.59
N GLN A 323 -7.63 -15.96 -10.63
CA GLN A 323 -8.52 -17.12 -10.80
C GLN A 323 -9.96 -16.78 -11.19
N PHE A 324 -10.33 -15.48 -11.21
CA PHE A 324 -11.65 -15.06 -11.69
C PHE A 324 -11.85 -15.46 -13.16
N PRO A 325 -12.98 -16.10 -13.52
CA PRO A 325 -13.28 -16.42 -14.92
C PRO A 325 -13.45 -15.13 -15.72
N ILE A 326 -13.02 -15.17 -16.98
CA ILE A 326 -13.28 -14.12 -17.96
C ILE A 326 -14.06 -14.79 -19.08
N PRO A 327 -15.35 -14.46 -19.27
CA PRO A 327 -16.13 -15.04 -20.35
C PRO A 327 -15.47 -14.77 -21.70
N GLU A 328 -15.45 -15.76 -22.58
CA GLU A 328 -15.01 -15.61 -23.96
C GLU A 328 -15.96 -14.67 -24.67
N ASP A 329 -15.43 -13.51 -25.06
CA ASP A 329 -16.19 -12.45 -25.71
C ASP A 329 -15.21 -11.48 -26.41
N THR A 330 -15.79 -10.56 -27.18
CA THR A 330 -15.08 -9.39 -27.70
C THR A 330 -15.12 -8.26 -26.70
N TYR A 331 -13.94 -7.87 -26.22
CA TYR A 331 -13.76 -6.77 -25.28
C TYR A 331 -13.05 -5.59 -25.94
N THR A 332 -13.23 -4.44 -25.31
CA THR A 332 -12.33 -3.29 -25.49
C THR A 332 -11.15 -3.43 -24.53
N LEU A 333 -9.95 -3.11 -24.99
CA LEU A 333 -8.72 -3.23 -24.20
C LEU A 333 -8.06 -1.87 -24.04
N LEU A 334 -7.72 -1.52 -22.81
CA LEU A 334 -7.01 -0.31 -22.44
C LEU A 334 -5.64 -0.66 -21.83
N GLY A 335 -4.57 -0.04 -22.35
CA GLY A 335 -3.20 -0.36 -21.95
C GLY A 335 -2.32 0.86 -21.77
N GLY A 336 -1.28 0.69 -20.94
CA GLY A 336 -0.20 1.65 -20.80
C GLY A 336 0.81 1.58 -21.96
N ALA A 337 1.78 2.50 -21.96
CA ALA A 337 2.75 2.66 -23.05
C ALA A 337 3.64 1.44 -23.29
N LEU A 338 3.76 0.52 -22.32
CA LEU A 338 4.60 -0.68 -22.45
C LEU A 338 3.89 -1.92 -23.02
N TYR A 339 2.58 -1.84 -23.31
CA TYR A 339 1.77 -2.91 -23.91
C TYR A 339 1.79 -4.26 -23.15
N ARG A 340 2.22 -4.26 -21.89
CA ARG A 340 2.34 -5.49 -21.07
C ARG A 340 1.03 -5.84 -20.36
N SER A 341 0.51 -4.91 -19.57
CA SER A 341 -0.72 -5.10 -18.79
C SER A 341 -1.87 -4.31 -19.41
N TRP A 342 -3.01 -4.97 -19.55
CA TRP A 342 -4.20 -4.43 -20.19
C TRP A 342 -5.41 -4.62 -19.29
N ALA A 343 -6.21 -3.57 -19.12
CA ALA A 343 -7.57 -3.71 -18.64
C ALA A 343 -8.46 -4.12 -19.82
N ILE A 344 -9.28 -5.15 -19.62
CA ILE A 344 -10.34 -5.53 -20.56
C ILE A 344 -11.68 -5.09 -20.02
N GLY A 345 -12.58 -4.66 -20.89
CA GLY A 345 -13.87 -4.13 -20.49
C GLY A 345 -14.84 -3.99 -21.63
N ARG A 346 -16.05 -3.53 -21.30
CA ARG A 346 -17.12 -3.28 -22.25
C ARG A 346 -17.25 -1.78 -22.52
N ARG A 347 -17.50 -1.44 -23.78
CA ARG A 347 -17.88 -0.10 -24.18
C ARG A 347 -19.38 0.07 -23.97
N LEU A 348 -19.76 0.99 -23.08
CA LEU A 348 -21.17 1.33 -22.85
C LEU A 348 -21.73 2.16 -24.02
N PRO A 349 -23.08 2.28 -24.16
CA PRO A 349 -23.69 3.08 -25.23
C PRO A 349 -23.21 4.53 -25.28
N ASP A 350 -22.88 5.10 -24.12
CA ASP A 350 -22.34 6.45 -23.96
C ASP A 350 -20.81 6.55 -24.15
N GLN A 351 -20.18 5.50 -24.69
CA GLN A 351 -18.74 5.37 -24.96
C GLN A 351 -17.84 5.23 -23.71
N ARG A 352 -18.39 5.18 -22.50
CA ARG A 352 -17.58 4.93 -21.30
C ARG A 352 -17.10 3.49 -21.25
N PHE A 353 -15.96 3.28 -20.59
CA PHE A 353 -15.32 1.99 -20.42
C PHE A 353 -15.69 1.40 -19.07
N GLU A 354 -16.41 0.28 -19.08
CA GLU A 354 -16.69 -0.51 -17.89
C GLU A 354 -15.73 -1.69 -17.81
N LYS A 355 -14.88 -1.71 -16.78
CA LYS A 355 -13.87 -2.76 -16.60
C LYS A 355 -14.51 -4.11 -16.28
N VAL A 356 -13.99 -5.16 -16.89
CA VAL A 356 -14.33 -6.56 -16.62
C VAL A 356 -13.19 -7.29 -15.92
N SER A 357 -11.96 -7.14 -16.40
CA SER A 357 -10.78 -7.79 -15.78
C SER A 357 -9.46 -7.20 -16.30
N VAL A 358 -8.35 -7.91 -16.05
CA VAL A 358 -7.01 -7.55 -16.57
C VAL A 358 -6.34 -8.77 -17.21
N ILE A 359 -5.54 -8.53 -18.25
CA ILE A 359 -4.73 -9.55 -18.91
C ILE A 359 -3.30 -9.06 -19.09
N VAL A 360 -2.37 -9.99 -19.22
CA VAL A 360 -0.96 -9.72 -19.55
C VAL A 360 -0.65 -10.29 -20.92
N MET A 361 0.04 -9.52 -21.75
CA MET A 361 0.49 -9.95 -23.07
C MET A 361 1.97 -10.34 -23.02
N ASP A 362 2.29 -11.55 -23.49
CA ASP A 362 3.63 -12.13 -23.38
C ASP A 362 4.62 -11.59 -24.41
N ASP A 363 4.15 -11.42 -25.65
CA ASP A 363 5.00 -11.05 -26.78
C ASP A 363 5.02 -9.54 -27.00
N LEU A 364 5.78 -8.84 -26.15
CA LEU A 364 5.92 -7.39 -26.20
C LEU A 364 6.46 -6.91 -27.56
N THR A 365 7.47 -7.56 -28.12
CA THR A 365 8.10 -7.12 -29.37
C THR A 365 7.11 -7.13 -30.54
N LYS A 366 6.30 -8.19 -30.68
CA LYS A 366 5.26 -8.23 -31.73
C LYS A 366 4.10 -7.29 -31.43
N ALA A 367 3.72 -7.16 -30.16
CA ALA A 367 2.66 -6.24 -29.74
C ALA A 367 3.02 -4.80 -30.10
N TRP A 368 4.22 -4.35 -29.70
CA TRP A 368 4.73 -3.02 -29.99
C TRP A 368 4.80 -2.71 -31.49
N GLN A 369 5.41 -3.59 -32.27
CA GLN A 369 5.55 -3.38 -33.71
C GLN A 369 4.20 -3.30 -34.41
N TRP A 370 3.23 -4.12 -34.03
CA TRP A 370 1.97 -4.17 -34.75
C TRP A 370 0.92 -3.20 -34.22
N LEU A 371 0.73 -3.14 -32.90
CA LEU A 371 -0.24 -2.23 -32.28
C LEU A 371 0.16 -0.78 -32.48
N GLY A 372 1.45 -0.46 -32.35
CA GLY A 372 1.99 0.88 -32.58
C GLY A 372 1.87 1.35 -34.05
N LEU A 373 1.87 0.43 -35.01
CA LEU A 373 1.76 0.77 -36.44
C LEU A 373 0.33 0.72 -36.99
N SER A 374 -0.63 0.09 -36.31
CA SER A 374 -1.90 -0.24 -36.99
C SER A 374 -3.20 -0.28 -36.21
N LEU A 375 -3.21 -0.22 -34.87
CA LEU A 375 -4.44 -0.50 -34.12
C LEU A 375 -4.63 0.28 -32.83
N ALA A 376 -3.56 0.55 -32.08
CA ALA A 376 -3.66 1.21 -30.80
C ALA A 376 -3.64 2.74 -30.98
N ALA A 377 -4.80 3.34 -31.20
CA ALA A 377 -4.91 4.79 -31.12
C ALA A 377 -4.72 5.24 -29.68
N ARG A 378 -3.97 6.32 -29.47
CA ARG A 378 -3.98 7.01 -28.18
C ARG A 378 -5.32 7.75 -28.09
N SER A 379 -6.18 7.31 -27.18
CA SER A 379 -7.51 7.91 -27.00
C SER A 379 -7.79 8.18 -25.53
N ARG A 380 -8.60 9.22 -25.30
CA ARG A 380 -9.12 9.54 -23.98
C ARG A 380 -10.31 8.61 -23.70
N ASN A 381 -10.17 7.73 -22.70
CA ASN A 381 -11.20 6.76 -22.34
C ASN A 381 -11.74 7.06 -20.95
N VAL A 382 -12.96 7.57 -20.88
CA VAL A 382 -13.66 7.80 -19.60
C VAL A 382 -14.01 6.45 -18.98
N LEU A 383 -13.66 6.29 -17.71
CA LEU A 383 -13.82 5.05 -16.95
C LEU A 383 -15.11 5.11 -16.13
N VAL A 384 -15.80 3.96 -16.06
CA VAL A 384 -16.89 3.74 -15.11
C VAL A 384 -16.29 3.30 -13.80
#